data_AF-A0A2M7JE09-F1
#
_entry.id   AF-A0A2M7JE09-F1
#
_cell.length_a   1.000
_cell.length_b   1.000
_cell.length_c   1.000
_cell.angle_alpha   90.00
_cell.angle_beta   90.00
_cell.angle_gamma   90.00
#
_symmetry.space_group_name_H-M   'P 1'
#
loop_
_entity.id
_entity.type
_entity.pdbx_description
1 polymer ?
#
loop_
_entity_poly.entity_id
_entity_poly.type
_entity_poly.pdbx_seq_one_letter_code
_entity_poly.pdbx_strand_id
1 'polypeptide(L)'
;MVANNTASNGKKGKVLMIYTGGTIGMLPKEKGNPLSPLVPATWEKLQGFAPVLENLPLDVELQEMKLIDSSDMHPDYWIDIARVIRDNYKKFDGFVILHGTDTMTYTATALSFLLENLDKPVIITGSQLSIGQPRSDAVQNLVTSLTIAAPEGFKLPLIPEVCICFNNVILRGNRARKVSSSGYSGFATPNYPPLGEAGEHIEINTKVIRKSSTEGFFINETLEKKVMLFDIFPGISPEILNSVFSIDGLKGIVFRTYGAGNAPTDPDFLKEIERAINKKNLAIVNITQCPQGMVEMGLYDASATLSRLGVISGVNMTPEAALVKMMFLLGQGYDIEIVKEQMQKDLRGEQSINVFNFIYENRKADKVYKAPAKQLPASFDKNKIVSANIRIDEATLPEEVKQGEIGLAVFMNYPAADENTDTSIPQCLGILKGIYNGKSINLILDCTEQFKQIINPDRPIQLTIIAKNEHTVRWDGAFISVYTSVE
;
A
#
# COMPACT_ATOMS: atom_id res chain seq x y z
N MET A 1 34.31 20.30 -6.14
CA MET A 1 34.06 21.35 -7.15
C MET A 1 34.36 20.74 -8.50
N VAL A 2 33.33 20.40 -9.28
CA VAL A 2 33.48 19.82 -10.62
C VAL A 2 33.56 20.98 -11.63
N ALA A 3 34.50 20.86 -12.57
CA ALA A 3 34.94 21.94 -13.45
C ALA A 3 33.87 22.33 -14.50
N ASN A 4 33.68 23.64 -14.66
CA ASN A 4 32.96 24.23 -15.78
C ASN A 4 33.77 24.05 -17.07
N ASN A 5 33.20 23.37 -18.08
CA ASN A 5 33.49 23.75 -19.46
C ASN A 5 32.36 23.49 -20.47
N THR A 6 32.16 24.52 -21.29
CA THR A 6 31.51 24.65 -22.62
C THR A 6 30.13 24.03 -22.92
N ALA A 7 29.12 24.89 -22.75
CA ALA A 7 28.04 25.24 -23.70
C ALA A 7 27.33 24.15 -24.53
N SER A 8 26.16 23.73 -24.04
CA SER A 8 24.93 23.73 -24.84
C SER A 8 24.01 24.81 -24.26
N ASN A 9 23.37 25.63 -25.09
CA ASN A 9 22.52 26.78 -24.70
C ASN A 9 21.16 26.39 -24.07
N GLY A 10 21.07 25.21 -23.45
CA GLY A 10 19.93 24.78 -22.64
C GLY A 10 20.22 24.97 -21.15
N LYS A 11 19.20 25.28 -20.36
CA LYS A 11 19.32 25.30 -18.89
C LYS A 11 19.80 23.92 -18.42
N LYS A 12 21.04 23.81 -17.92
CA LYS A 12 21.56 22.56 -17.35
C LYS A 12 20.70 22.20 -16.13
N GLY A 13 20.14 20.99 -16.12
CA GLY A 13 19.37 20.51 -14.97
C GLY A 13 20.26 20.34 -13.74
N LYS A 14 19.73 20.70 -12.56
CA LYS A 14 20.41 20.60 -11.27
C LYS A 14 19.92 19.40 -10.50
N VAL A 15 20.79 18.45 -10.16
CA VAL A 15 20.43 17.24 -9.42
C VAL A 15 21.26 17.14 -8.16
N LEU A 16 20.59 16.88 -7.03
CA LEU A 16 21.29 16.50 -5.80
C LEU A 16 21.41 14.98 -5.73
N MET A 17 22.65 14.50 -5.73
CA MET A 17 22.98 13.11 -5.46
C MET A 17 23.22 12.91 -3.97
N ILE A 18 22.35 12.16 -3.31
CA ILE A 18 22.42 11.81 -1.89
C ILE A 18 23.07 10.43 -1.77
N TYR A 19 24.26 10.36 -1.19
CA TYR A 19 24.99 9.10 -1.05
C TYR A 19 24.81 8.54 0.36
N THR A 20 24.05 7.44 0.48
CA THR A 20 23.75 6.79 1.77
C THR A 20 24.58 5.54 2.04
N GLY A 21 25.42 5.12 1.09
CA GLY A 21 26.16 3.86 1.13
C GLY A 21 25.66 2.85 0.09
N GLY A 22 25.64 1.57 0.46
CA GLY A 22 25.24 0.49 -0.43
C GLY A 22 26.35 -0.05 -1.33
N THR A 23 26.06 -1.19 -1.97
CA THR A 23 27.01 -1.99 -2.77
C THR A 23 27.78 -1.18 -3.80
N ILE A 24 27.13 -0.17 -4.41
CA ILE A 24 27.74 0.72 -5.41
C ILE A 24 29.06 1.34 -4.94
N GLY A 25 29.13 1.69 -3.66
CA GLY A 25 30.31 2.32 -3.07
C GLY A 25 31.02 1.46 -2.04
N MET A 26 30.84 0.15 -2.07
CA MET A 26 31.62 -0.73 -1.19
C MET A 26 32.97 -1.09 -1.84
N LEU A 27 34.03 -1.09 -1.04
CA LEU A 27 35.37 -1.51 -1.45
C LEU A 27 35.90 -2.62 -0.52
N PRO A 28 36.83 -3.47 -0.97
CA PRO A 28 37.51 -4.44 -0.11
C PRO A 28 38.14 -3.72 1.09
N LYS A 29 37.86 -4.20 2.31
CA LYS A 29 38.48 -3.67 3.54
C LYS A 29 40.01 -3.76 3.49
N GLU A 30 40.51 -4.85 2.94
CA GLU A 30 41.93 -5.11 2.68
C GLU A 30 42.18 -5.05 1.17
N LYS A 31 42.90 -4.01 0.73
CA LYS A 31 43.22 -3.80 -0.68
C LYS A 31 44.05 -4.98 -1.22
N GLY A 32 43.61 -5.55 -2.34
CA GLY A 32 44.30 -6.66 -3.02
C GLY A 32 43.91 -8.06 -2.54
N ASN A 33 43.06 -8.18 -1.50
CA ASN A 33 42.54 -9.47 -1.05
C ASN A 33 41.13 -9.71 -1.65
N PRO A 34 40.95 -10.65 -2.58
CA PRO A 34 39.66 -10.92 -3.22
C PRO A 34 38.61 -11.53 -2.28
N LEU A 35 39.03 -12.03 -1.11
CA LEU A 35 38.15 -12.57 -0.07
C LEU A 35 37.85 -11.54 1.03
N SER A 36 38.37 -10.32 0.91
CA SER A 36 38.16 -9.30 1.93
C SER A 36 36.68 -8.89 1.97
N PRO A 37 36.06 -8.82 3.16
CA PRO A 37 34.74 -8.23 3.31
C PRO A 37 34.71 -6.83 2.71
N LEU A 38 33.59 -6.52 2.05
CA LEU A 38 33.36 -5.21 1.49
C LEU A 38 32.88 -4.25 2.59
N VAL A 39 33.35 -3.00 2.56
CA VAL A 39 32.95 -1.94 3.50
C VAL A 39 32.58 -0.67 2.74
N PRO A 40 31.65 0.16 3.25
CA PRO A 40 31.33 1.44 2.63
C PRO A 40 32.57 2.35 2.49
N ALA A 41 32.72 2.98 1.33
CA ALA A 41 33.79 3.92 1.03
C ALA A 41 33.22 5.31 0.70
N THR A 42 33.95 6.37 1.04
CA THR A 42 33.55 7.75 0.71
C THR A 42 33.51 7.97 -0.80
N TRP A 43 32.66 8.90 -1.26
CA TRP A 43 32.53 9.21 -2.69
C TRP A 43 33.85 9.68 -3.32
N GLU A 44 34.70 10.37 -2.56
CA GLU A 44 36.04 10.79 -2.99
C GLU A 44 36.88 9.61 -3.51
N LYS A 45 36.74 8.42 -2.91
CA LYS A 45 37.43 7.20 -3.35
C LYS A 45 36.79 6.55 -4.57
N LEU A 46 35.55 6.91 -4.89
CA LEU A 46 34.74 6.28 -5.93
C LEU A 46 34.68 7.09 -7.23
N GLN A 47 34.88 8.41 -7.16
CA GLN A 47 34.70 9.34 -8.29
C GLN A 47 35.44 8.91 -9.57
N GLY A 48 36.64 8.32 -9.44
CA GLY A 48 37.44 7.87 -10.58
C GLY A 48 36.87 6.67 -11.35
N PHE A 49 35.88 5.96 -10.79
CA PHE A 49 35.23 4.82 -11.47
C PHE A 49 34.08 5.23 -12.40
N ALA A 50 33.65 6.50 -12.36
CA ALA A 50 32.56 6.99 -13.18
C ALA A 50 32.92 8.29 -13.94
N PRO A 51 33.98 8.28 -14.78
CA PRO A 51 34.41 9.48 -15.52
C PRO A 51 33.34 9.99 -16.49
N VAL A 52 32.38 9.15 -16.88
CA VAL A 52 31.23 9.55 -17.70
C VAL A 52 30.39 10.65 -17.04
N LEU A 53 30.38 10.73 -15.70
CA LEU A 53 29.63 11.76 -14.97
C LEU A 53 30.16 13.17 -15.23
N GLU A 54 31.46 13.32 -15.53
CA GLU A 54 32.07 14.61 -15.87
C GLU A 54 31.57 15.17 -17.20
N ASN A 55 31.10 14.29 -18.09
CA ASN A 55 30.60 14.63 -19.42
C ASN A 55 29.07 14.70 -19.48
N LEU A 56 28.37 14.41 -18.38
CA LEU A 56 26.91 14.56 -18.36
C LEU A 56 26.57 16.06 -18.44
N PRO A 57 25.60 16.45 -19.28
CA PRO A 57 25.17 17.84 -19.42
C PRO A 57 24.29 18.29 -18.23
N LEU A 58 24.73 17.99 -17.00
CA LEU A 58 24.04 18.23 -15.74
C LEU A 58 24.95 18.93 -14.73
N ASP A 59 24.32 19.70 -13.84
CA ASP A 59 24.95 20.21 -12.62
C ASP A 59 24.58 19.26 -11.48
N VAL A 60 25.52 18.38 -11.13
CA VAL A 60 25.32 17.36 -10.08
C VAL A 60 26.10 17.77 -8.83
N GLU A 61 25.38 18.04 -7.75
CA GLU A 61 25.97 18.21 -6.42
C GLU A 61 25.83 16.92 -5.63
N LEU A 62 26.82 16.62 -4.79
CA LEU A 62 26.82 15.44 -3.91
C LEU A 62 26.59 15.89 -2.46
N GLN A 63 25.66 15.21 -1.79
CA GLN A 63 25.58 15.20 -0.33
C GLN A 63 25.82 13.78 0.20
N GLU A 64 26.99 13.57 0.80
CA GLU A 64 27.31 12.31 1.49
C GLU A 64 26.66 12.31 2.89
N MET A 65 25.92 11.25 3.19
CA MET A 65 25.34 11.02 4.52
C MET A 65 26.23 10.07 5.33
N LYS A 66 25.84 9.76 6.58
CA LYS A 66 26.46 8.67 7.33
C LYS A 66 26.26 7.36 6.56
N LEU A 67 27.32 6.87 5.93
CA LEU A 67 27.27 5.65 5.12
C LEU A 67 26.89 4.45 5.99
N ILE A 68 25.86 3.72 5.55
CA ILE A 68 25.42 2.49 6.19
C ILE A 68 25.27 1.36 5.16
N ASP A 69 25.35 0.13 5.65
CA ASP A 69 24.85 -1.01 4.90
C ASP A 69 23.31 -0.93 4.88
N SER A 70 22.68 -1.29 3.76
CA SER A 70 21.21 -1.31 3.67
C SER A 70 20.57 -2.26 4.67
N SER A 71 21.28 -3.31 5.13
CA SER A 71 20.80 -4.22 6.16
C SER A 71 20.68 -3.57 7.55
N ASP A 72 21.42 -2.48 7.80
CA ASP A 72 21.33 -1.67 9.03
C ASP A 72 20.36 -0.48 8.91
N MET A 73 19.58 -0.41 7.81
CA MET A 73 18.64 0.66 7.56
C MET A 73 17.53 0.69 8.61
N HIS A 74 17.14 1.90 9.05
CA HIS A 74 16.16 2.11 10.12
C HIS A 74 15.23 3.30 9.80
N PRO A 75 13.97 3.32 10.28
CA PRO A 75 13.03 4.42 10.02
C PRO A 75 13.54 5.84 10.30
N ASP A 76 14.39 6.03 11.31
CA ASP A 76 15.00 7.34 11.60
C ASP A 76 15.88 7.83 10.45
N TYR A 77 16.59 6.92 9.78
CA TYR A 77 17.44 7.24 8.64
C TYR A 77 16.62 7.64 7.41
N TRP A 78 15.41 7.08 7.23
CA TRP A 78 14.47 7.54 6.19
C TRP A 78 14.04 8.99 6.41
N ILE A 79 13.77 9.36 7.67
CA ILE A 79 13.44 10.74 8.05
C ILE A 79 14.64 11.67 7.77
N ASP A 80 15.86 11.23 8.07
CA ASP A 80 17.06 12.01 7.75
C ASP A 80 17.23 12.24 6.25
N ILE A 81 16.97 11.23 5.40
CA ILE A 81 16.96 11.41 3.94
C ILE A 81 15.87 12.42 3.53
N ALA A 82 14.67 12.31 4.09
CA ALA A 82 13.57 13.25 3.80
C ALA A 82 13.92 14.70 4.18
N ARG A 83 14.60 14.90 5.31
CA ARG A 83 15.11 16.23 5.74
C ARG A 83 16.13 16.79 4.75
N VAL A 84 17.06 15.97 4.27
CA VAL A 84 18.03 16.38 3.24
C VAL A 84 17.32 16.84 1.97
N ILE A 85 16.30 16.12 1.52
CA ILE A 85 15.49 16.51 0.36
C ILE A 85 14.78 17.83 0.63
N ARG A 86 14.12 17.98 1.78
CA ARG A 86 13.41 19.21 2.15
C ARG A 86 14.32 20.44 2.14
N ASP A 87 15.46 20.35 2.79
CA ASP A 87 16.38 21.47 2.97
C ASP A 87 17.01 21.92 1.64
N ASN A 88 16.96 21.07 0.62
CA ASN A 88 17.47 21.31 -0.72
C ASN A 88 16.37 21.39 -1.79
N TYR A 89 15.10 21.26 -1.42
CA TYR A 89 13.98 21.10 -2.36
C TYR A 89 13.88 22.22 -3.39
N LYS A 90 14.14 23.47 -2.98
CA LYS A 90 14.07 24.64 -3.86
C LYS A 90 15.29 24.83 -4.76
N LYS A 91 16.42 24.18 -4.46
CA LYS A 91 17.71 24.40 -5.13
C LYS A 91 17.93 23.49 -6.34
N PHE A 92 17.33 22.30 -6.33
CA PHE A 92 17.54 21.26 -7.33
C PHE A 92 16.25 20.93 -8.07
N ASP A 93 16.37 20.47 -9.30
CA ASP A 93 15.27 20.04 -10.17
C ASP A 93 14.83 18.61 -9.84
N GLY A 94 15.70 17.80 -9.24
CA GLY A 94 15.41 16.44 -8.79
C GLY A 94 16.50 15.86 -7.89
N PHE A 95 16.26 14.65 -7.40
CA PHE A 95 17.09 13.97 -6.41
C PHE A 95 17.43 12.57 -6.86
N VAL A 96 18.70 12.16 -6.69
CA VAL A 96 19.13 10.77 -6.85
C VAL A 96 19.68 10.26 -5.53
N ILE A 97 19.15 9.16 -5.01
CA ILE A 97 19.62 8.53 -3.77
C ILE A 97 20.36 7.26 -4.14
N LEU A 98 21.66 7.23 -3.85
CA LEU A 98 22.49 6.03 -3.97
C LEU A 98 22.34 5.18 -2.71
N HIS A 99 21.79 3.99 -2.87
CA HIS A 99 21.32 3.12 -1.78
C HIS A 99 21.72 1.65 -2.00
N GLY A 100 21.88 0.89 -0.91
CA GLY A 100 22.12 -0.55 -0.97
C GLY A 100 20.87 -1.33 -1.40
N THR A 101 21.03 -2.44 -2.12
CA THR A 101 19.88 -3.07 -2.78
C THR A 101 18.93 -3.78 -1.82
N ASP A 102 19.39 -4.27 -0.66
CA ASP A 102 18.60 -5.16 0.22
C ASP A 102 17.34 -4.52 0.78
N THR A 103 17.39 -3.24 1.15
CA THR A 103 16.26 -2.51 1.75
C THR A 103 15.80 -1.32 0.90
N MET A 104 16.26 -1.22 -0.35
CA MET A 104 15.94 -0.14 -1.27
C MET A 104 14.44 0.09 -1.42
N THR A 105 13.66 -0.99 -1.51
CA THR A 105 12.20 -0.95 -1.66
C THR A 105 11.51 -0.40 -0.42
N TYR A 106 12.00 -0.69 0.78
CA TYR A 106 11.49 -0.12 2.03
C TYR A 106 11.74 1.39 2.09
N THR A 107 12.97 1.83 1.78
CA THR A 107 13.32 3.26 1.75
C THR A 107 12.50 4.01 0.69
N ALA A 108 12.37 3.44 -0.52
CA ALA A 108 11.54 4.03 -1.58
C ALA A 108 10.08 4.17 -1.17
N THR A 109 9.55 3.14 -0.52
CA THR A 109 8.21 3.15 0.03
C THR A 109 8.06 4.23 1.10
N ALA A 110 8.99 4.30 2.06
CA ALA A 110 8.94 5.27 3.14
C ALA A 110 8.94 6.70 2.62
N LEU A 111 9.88 7.03 1.73
CA LEU A 111 9.94 8.36 1.14
C LEU A 111 8.68 8.69 0.33
N SER A 112 8.02 7.72 -0.30
CA SER A 112 6.76 7.99 -1.01
C SER A 112 5.65 8.52 -0.08
N PHE A 113 5.63 8.10 1.19
CA PHE A 113 4.68 8.61 2.19
C PHE A 113 5.19 9.85 2.91
N LEU A 114 6.49 9.91 3.23
CA LEU A 114 7.10 11.02 3.95
C LEU A 114 7.16 12.31 3.13
N LEU A 115 7.34 12.22 1.82
CA LEU A 115 7.44 13.36 0.91
C LEU A 115 6.05 13.73 0.36
N GLU A 116 5.40 14.71 0.98
CA GLU A 116 4.07 15.16 0.59
C GLU A 116 4.13 16.24 -0.48
N ASN A 117 3.14 16.24 -1.38
CA ASN A 117 3.03 17.21 -2.47
C ASN A 117 4.29 17.29 -3.33
N LEU A 118 4.92 16.14 -3.58
CA LEU A 118 6.09 16.02 -4.43
C LEU A 118 5.75 16.44 -5.87
N ASP A 119 6.54 17.36 -6.42
CA ASP A 119 6.46 17.86 -7.79
C ASP A 119 7.79 17.71 -8.55
N LYS A 120 8.73 16.94 -7.98
CA LYS A 120 10.07 16.66 -8.51
C LYS A 120 10.39 15.17 -8.45
N PRO A 121 11.21 14.64 -9.37
CA PRO A 121 11.61 13.25 -9.33
C PRO A 121 12.56 12.98 -8.16
N VAL A 122 12.29 11.90 -7.43
CA VAL A 122 13.21 11.34 -6.43
C VAL A 122 13.52 9.90 -6.85
N ILE A 123 14.71 9.69 -7.39
CA ILE A 123 15.12 8.42 -7.97
C ILE A 123 16.09 7.71 -7.03
N ILE A 124 15.71 6.54 -6.53
CA ILE A 124 16.58 5.68 -5.75
C ILE A 124 17.22 4.66 -6.68
N THR A 125 18.52 4.49 -6.55
CA THR A 125 19.28 3.53 -7.37
C THR A 125 20.47 2.97 -6.60
N GLY A 126 21.15 2.01 -7.21
CA GLY A 126 22.31 1.34 -6.66
C GLY A 126 22.90 0.38 -7.68
N SER A 127 23.52 -0.70 -7.22
CA SER A 127 24.07 -1.73 -8.10
C SER A 127 24.16 -3.07 -7.39
N GLN A 128 24.19 -4.16 -8.15
CA GLN A 128 24.50 -5.48 -7.61
C GLN A 128 25.99 -5.67 -7.38
N LEU A 129 26.83 -5.00 -8.18
CA LEU A 129 28.28 -5.02 -8.03
C LEU A 129 28.82 -3.62 -7.76
N SER A 130 29.86 -3.53 -6.92
CA SER A 130 30.55 -2.26 -6.66
C SER A 130 31.04 -1.59 -7.94
N ILE A 131 31.01 -0.26 -7.98
CA ILE A 131 31.32 0.55 -9.17
C ILE A 131 32.72 0.30 -9.73
N GLY A 132 33.67 -0.15 -8.90
CA GLY A 132 35.01 -0.49 -9.33
C GLY A 132 35.16 -1.86 -9.98
N GLN A 133 34.09 -2.67 -10.05
CA GLN A 133 34.15 -4.01 -10.65
C GLN A 133 33.93 -3.96 -12.17
N PRO A 134 34.65 -4.79 -12.97
CA PRO A 134 34.56 -4.77 -14.43
C PRO A 134 33.17 -5.00 -15.01
N ARG A 135 32.33 -5.77 -14.31
CA ARG A 135 30.95 -6.08 -14.74
C ARG A 135 29.90 -5.30 -13.97
N SER A 136 30.26 -4.17 -13.37
CA SER A 136 29.34 -3.39 -12.57
C SER A 136 28.20 -2.79 -13.39
N ASP A 137 26.99 -2.89 -12.85
CA ASP A 137 25.78 -2.23 -13.30
C ASP A 137 25.64 -0.78 -12.77
N ALA A 138 26.56 -0.35 -11.90
CA ALA A 138 26.51 0.94 -11.20
C ALA A 138 26.47 2.16 -12.13
N VAL A 139 27.38 2.22 -13.09
CA VAL A 139 27.52 3.42 -13.95
C VAL A 139 26.26 3.62 -14.78
N GLN A 140 25.72 2.56 -15.37
CA GLN A 140 24.48 2.62 -16.16
C GLN A 140 23.30 3.03 -15.28
N ASN A 141 23.11 2.37 -14.13
CA ASN A 141 22.02 2.70 -13.20
C ASN A 141 22.09 4.17 -12.74
N LEU A 142 23.29 4.66 -12.41
CA LEU A 142 23.51 6.04 -11.96
C LEU A 142 23.24 7.06 -13.07
N VAL A 143 23.81 6.86 -14.26
CA VAL A 143 23.63 7.78 -15.40
C VAL A 143 22.15 7.88 -15.77
N THR A 144 21.45 6.75 -15.88
CA THR A 144 20.01 6.72 -16.17
C THR A 144 19.22 7.45 -15.07
N SER A 145 19.55 7.23 -13.80
CA SER A 145 18.87 7.89 -12.67
C SER A 145 19.06 9.41 -12.66
N LEU A 146 20.29 9.89 -12.91
CA LEU A 146 20.58 11.33 -13.02
C LEU A 146 19.84 11.96 -14.21
N THR A 147 19.72 11.22 -15.32
CA THR A 147 18.99 11.66 -16.52
C THR A 147 17.50 11.84 -16.23
N ILE A 148 16.88 10.86 -15.57
CA ILE A 148 15.46 10.92 -15.17
C ILE A 148 15.21 12.02 -14.13
N ALA A 149 16.17 12.26 -13.24
CA ALA A 149 16.07 13.30 -12.22
C ALA A 149 16.14 14.74 -12.77
N ALA A 150 16.45 14.92 -14.06
CA ALA A 150 16.52 16.22 -14.73
C ALA A 150 15.65 16.27 -16.00
N PRO A 151 14.31 16.13 -15.86
CA PRO A 151 13.41 15.90 -16.99
C PRO A 151 13.45 17.02 -18.04
N GLU A 152 13.52 18.30 -17.64
CA GLU A 152 13.63 19.43 -18.57
C GLU A 152 14.91 19.36 -19.42
N GLY A 153 16.04 19.04 -18.79
CA GLY A 153 17.35 18.99 -19.45
C GLY A 153 17.45 17.91 -20.53
N PHE A 154 16.70 16.82 -20.37
CA PHE A 154 16.66 15.69 -21.31
C PHE A 154 15.34 15.56 -22.08
N LYS A 155 14.44 16.54 -21.96
CA LYS A 155 13.11 16.54 -22.60
C LYS A 155 12.27 15.30 -22.27
N LEU A 156 12.37 14.83 -21.03
CA LEU A 156 11.58 13.71 -20.52
C LEU A 156 10.30 14.22 -19.84
N PRO A 157 9.21 13.45 -19.85
CA PRO A 157 8.07 13.71 -18.98
C PRO A 157 8.49 13.73 -17.50
N LEU A 158 7.95 14.67 -16.73
CA LEU A 158 8.15 14.74 -15.29
C LEU A 158 7.51 13.53 -14.61
N ILE A 159 8.26 12.88 -13.71
CA ILE A 159 7.73 11.86 -12.80
C ILE A 159 7.76 12.44 -11.38
N PRO A 160 6.65 13.00 -10.86
CA PRO A 160 6.59 13.63 -9.54
C PRO A 160 6.42 12.58 -8.43
N GLU A 161 7.27 11.57 -8.43
CA GLU A 161 7.17 10.41 -7.54
C GLU A 161 8.54 9.96 -7.01
N VAL A 162 8.49 9.14 -5.96
CA VAL A 162 9.65 8.35 -5.54
C VAL A 162 9.71 7.08 -6.37
N CYS A 163 10.80 6.92 -7.11
CA CYS A 163 10.99 5.83 -8.06
C CYS A 163 12.22 5.00 -7.71
N ILE A 164 12.24 3.75 -8.14
CA ILE A 164 13.46 2.95 -8.25
C ILE A 164 13.84 2.88 -9.72
N CYS A 165 15.09 3.24 -10.05
CA CYS A 165 15.65 3.01 -11.38
C CYS A 165 16.73 1.94 -11.27
N PHE A 166 16.49 0.79 -11.88
CA PHE A 166 17.42 -0.34 -11.80
C PHE A 166 17.32 -1.21 -13.04
N ASN A 167 18.47 -1.57 -13.62
CA ASN A 167 18.55 -2.43 -14.80
C ASN A 167 17.59 -1.98 -15.92
N ASN A 168 17.69 -0.70 -16.28
CA ASN A 168 16.93 -0.06 -17.36
C ASN A 168 15.40 -0.01 -17.16
N VAL A 169 14.89 -0.29 -15.96
CA VAL A 169 13.45 -0.17 -15.66
C VAL A 169 13.23 0.86 -14.56
N ILE A 170 12.18 1.66 -14.72
CA ILE A 170 11.75 2.69 -13.78
C ILE A 170 10.48 2.20 -13.10
N LEU A 171 10.54 2.03 -11.79
CA LEU A 171 9.48 1.44 -10.97
C LEU A 171 8.94 2.49 -10.00
N ARG A 172 7.61 2.50 -9.77
CA ARG A 172 7.04 3.22 -8.63
C ARG A 172 7.58 2.61 -7.33
N GLY A 173 8.18 3.42 -6.47
CA GLY A 173 8.93 2.95 -5.29
C GLY A 173 8.11 2.05 -4.37
N ASN A 174 6.87 2.44 -4.06
CA ASN A 174 5.94 1.69 -3.21
C ASN A 174 5.20 0.53 -3.90
N ARG A 175 5.56 0.21 -5.15
CA ARG A 175 5.09 -0.99 -5.88
C ARG A 175 6.22 -1.98 -6.17
N ALA A 176 7.45 -1.56 -5.94
CA ALA A 176 8.64 -2.34 -6.25
C ALA A 176 8.95 -3.38 -5.17
N ARG A 177 9.53 -4.51 -5.59
CA ARG A 177 10.03 -5.59 -4.73
C ARG A 177 11.39 -6.06 -5.20
N LYS A 178 12.29 -6.37 -4.26
CA LYS A 178 13.53 -7.10 -4.60
C LYS A 178 13.17 -8.56 -4.86
N VAL A 179 13.43 -9.02 -6.07
CA VAL A 179 13.07 -10.37 -6.56
C VAL A 179 14.29 -11.24 -6.85
N SER A 180 15.49 -10.65 -6.94
CA SER A 180 16.74 -11.40 -7.11
C SER A 180 17.82 -10.88 -6.16
N SER A 181 18.50 -11.81 -5.48
CA SER A 181 19.63 -11.50 -4.62
C SER A 181 20.93 -11.24 -5.38
N SER A 182 21.05 -11.70 -6.63
CA SER A 182 22.29 -11.66 -7.41
C SER A 182 22.13 -11.25 -8.88
N GLY A 183 20.93 -11.41 -9.45
CA GLY A 183 20.67 -11.02 -10.85
C GLY A 183 20.57 -9.50 -11.01
N TYR A 184 21.03 -8.99 -12.16
CA TYR A 184 20.92 -7.57 -12.50
C TYR A 184 19.45 -7.10 -12.58
N SER A 185 18.53 -7.97 -12.99
CA SER A 185 17.10 -7.78 -12.79
C SER A 185 16.71 -7.99 -11.32
N GLY A 186 17.24 -7.13 -10.45
CA GLY A 186 17.12 -7.24 -8.99
C GLY A 186 15.72 -6.90 -8.46
N PHE A 187 14.98 -6.04 -9.17
CA PHE A 187 13.70 -5.50 -8.73
C PHE A 187 12.59 -5.73 -9.76
N ALA A 188 11.35 -5.88 -9.30
CA ALA A 188 10.16 -6.02 -10.12
C ALA A 188 8.97 -5.27 -9.49
N THR A 189 7.89 -5.10 -10.25
CA THR A 189 6.63 -4.46 -9.85
C THR A 189 5.44 -5.40 -10.14
N PRO A 190 5.18 -6.41 -9.30
CA PRO A 190 4.28 -7.51 -9.68
C PRO A 190 2.82 -7.09 -9.94
N ASN A 191 2.37 -6.02 -9.29
CA ASN A 191 0.96 -5.58 -9.29
C ASN A 191 0.74 -4.19 -9.93
N TYR A 192 1.75 -3.64 -10.61
CA TYR A 192 1.67 -2.35 -11.27
C TYR A 192 2.62 -2.30 -12.47
N PRO A 193 2.27 -1.68 -13.60
CA PRO A 193 3.22 -1.55 -14.72
C PRO A 193 4.44 -0.70 -14.36
N PRO A 194 5.60 -0.90 -15.02
CA PRO A 194 6.71 0.04 -14.95
C PRO A 194 6.28 1.46 -15.35
N LEU A 195 6.89 2.46 -14.71
CA LEU A 195 6.68 3.87 -15.06
C LEU A 195 7.43 4.24 -16.34
N GLY A 196 8.44 3.47 -16.71
CA GLY A 196 9.20 3.65 -17.94
C GLY A 196 10.35 2.67 -18.09
N GLU A 197 10.96 2.69 -19.26
CA GLU A 197 12.08 1.85 -19.65
C GLU A 197 13.20 2.70 -20.27
N ALA A 198 14.45 2.34 -20.02
CA ALA A 198 15.63 3.03 -20.52
C ALA A 198 16.39 2.15 -21.52
N GLY A 199 16.01 2.26 -22.79
CA GLY A 199 16.71 1.65 -23.92
C GLY A 199 17.70 2.62 -24.56
N GLU A 200 17.78 2.61 -25.89
CA GLU A 200 18.45 3.69 -26.66
C GLU A 200 17.84 5.07 -26.33
N HIS A 201 16.53 5.07 -26.07
CA HIS A 201 15.79 6.21 -25.55
C HIS A 201 15.13 5.84 -24.22
N ILE A 202 14.92 6.85 -23.37
CA ILE A 202 14.15 6.69 -22.14
C ILE A 202 12.69 6.98 -22.46
N GLU A 203 11.85 5.98 -22.29
CA GLU A 203 10.41 6.06 -22.54
C GLU A 203 9.65 6.06 -21.21
N ILE A 204 8.91 7.13 -20.93
CA ILE A 204 8.08 7.25 -19.73
C ILE A 204 6.62 7.02 -20.08
N ASN A 205 5.97 6.09 -19.38
CA ASN A 205 4.55 5.81 -19.50
C ASN A 205 3.73 6.82 -18.67
N THR A 206 3.37 7.93 -19.30
CA THR A 206 2.63 9.02 -18.65
C THR A 206 1.21 8.66 -18.20
N LYS A 207 0.67 7.50 -18.61
CA LYS A 207 -0.66 7.04 -18.19
C LYS A 207 -0.69 6.45 -16.79
N VAL A 208 0.47 6.05 -16.27
CA VAL A 208 0.60 5.31 -15.00
C VAL A 208 1.38 6.10 -13.95
N ILE A 209 1.77 7.34 -14.25
CA ILE A 209 2.38 8.27 -13.30
C ILE A 209 1.31 9.10 -12.58
N ARG A 210 1.61 9.53 -11.35
CA ARG A 210 0.80 10.47 -10.60
C ARG A 210 0.95 11.88 -11.17
N LYS A 211 -0.10 12.69 -11.00
CA LYS A 211 -0.07 14.12 -11.31
C LYS A 211 0.65 14.87 -10.19
N SER A 212 1.41 15.90 -10.53
CA SER A 212 2.00 16.80 -9.55
C SER A 212 0.91 17.48 -8.72
N SER A 213 1.19 17.69 -7.44
CA SER A 213 0.35 18.51 -6.58
C SER A 213 0.51 19.99 -6.94
N THR A 214 -0.55 20.79 -6.75
CA THR A 214 -0.48 22.26 -6.80
C THR A 214 -0.19 22.88 -5.44
N GLU A 215 -0.19 22.06 -4.39
CA GLU A 215 0.10 22.48 -3.03
C GLU A 215 1.61 22.53 -2.74
N GLY A 216 1.99 23.20 -1.65
CA GLY A 216 3.39 23.29 -1.25
C GLY A 216 3.94 21.95 -0.76
N PHE A 217 5.13 21.60 -1.22
CA PHE A 217 5.90 20.46 -0.73
C PHE A 217 6.21 20.59 0.77
N PHE A 218 6.02 19.51 1.51
CA PHE A 218 6.47 19.36 2.90
C PHE A 218 6.83 17.90 3.20
N ILE A 219 7.41 17.66 4.37
CA ILE A 219 7.71 16.30 4.83
C ILE A 219 6.97 15.98 6.12
N ASN A 220 6.56 14.72 6.27
CA ASN A 220 6.26 14.15 7.57
C ASN A 220 7.54 13.60 8.20
N GLU A 221 7.64 13.72 9.53
CA GLU A 221 8.83 13.30 10.28
C GLU A 221 8.52 12.24 11.35
N THR A 222 7.33 11.65 11.31
CA THR A 222 6.87 10.68 12.33
C THR A 222 6.51 9.34 11.71
N LEU A 223 7.01 8.27 12.33
CA LEU A 223 6.72 6.88 12.00
C LEU A 223 6.59 6.08 13.30
N GLU A 224 5.55 5.25 13.39
CA GLU A 224 5.42 4.27 14.47
C GLU A 224 6.27 3.04 14.15
N LYS A 225 7.21 2.69 15.02
CA LYS A 225 8.15 1.58 14.81
C LYS A 225 7.62 0.24 15.33
N LYS A 226 6.61 0.27 16.21
CA LYS A 226 5.97 -0.92 16.80
C LYS A 226 4.92 -1.53 15.86
N VAL A 227 5.38 -1.86 14.66
CA VAL A 227 4.62 -2.52 13.60
C VAL A 227 5.43 -3.69 13.07
N MET A 228 4.78 -4.79 12.69
CA MET A 228 5.49 -5.96 12.15
C MET A 228 4.79 -6.62 10.95
N LEU A 229 5.59 -7.28 10.11
CA LEU A 229 5.12 -8.26 9.14
C LEU A 229 5.08 -9.64 9.79
N PHE A 230 4.03 -10.41 9.51
CA PHE A 230 3.86 -11.74 10.08
C PHE A 230 3.30 -12.72 9.04
N ASP A 231 4.09 -13.73 8.71
CA ASP A 231 3.71 -14.76 7.75
C ASP A 231 2.86 -15.83 8.44
N ILE A 232 1.67 -16.09 7.88
CA ILE A 232 0.87 -17.25 8.26
C ILE A 232 1.45 -18.49 7.57
N PHE A 233 1.69 -19.57 8.30
CA PHE A 233 2.25 -20.80 7.73
C PHE A 233 1.52 -22.05 8.25
N PRO A 234 1.54 -23.18 7.52
CA PRO A 234 0.82 -24.39 7.92
C PRO A 234 1.33 -24.88 9.28
N GLY A 235 0.41 -25.09 10.22
CA GLY A 235 0.75 -25.50 11.58
C GLY A 235 1.12 -24.36 12.54
N ILE A 236 0.90 -23.10 12.18
CA ILE A 236 0.98 -21.99 13.14
C ILE A 236 0.02 -22.25 14.32
N SER A 237 0.56 -22.19 15.54
CA SER A 237 -0.23 -22.45 16.75
C SER A 237 -0.76 -21.15 17.39
N PRO A 238 -1.90 -21.21 18.11
CA PRO A 238 -2.44 -20.07 18.84
C PRO A 238 -1.44 -19.47 19.86
N GLU A 239 -0.55 -20.27 20.44
CA GLU A 239 0.46 -19.82 21.41
C GLU A 239 1.51 -18.91 20.76
N ILE A 240 1.90 -19.19 19.51
CA ILE A 240 2.81 -18.33 18.74
C ILE A 240 2.14 -16.98 18.51
N LEU A 241 0.88 -16.97 18.07
CA LEU A 241 0.11 -15.74 17.90
C LEU A 241 0.00 -14.95 19.20
N ASN A 242 -0.39 -15.61 20.29
CA ASN A 242 -0.48 -14.99 21.61
C ASN A 242 0.85 -14.32 22.02
N SER A 243 1.97 -15.02 21.80
CA SER A 243 3.30 -14.50 22.13
C SER A 243 3.62 -13.24 21.32
N VAL A 244 3.36 -13.27 20.02
CA VAL A 244 3.56 -12.13 19.11
C VAL A 244 2.67 -10.96 19.50
N PHE A 245 1.38 -11.19 19.69
CA PHE A 245 0.42 -10.15 20.08
C PHE A 245 0.71 -9.56 21.47
N SER A 246 1.51 -10.24 22.30
CA SER A 246 1.87 -9.81 23.65
C SER A 246 3.17 -9.00 23.71
N ILE A 247 3.78 -8.70 22.56
CA ILE A 247 4.89 -7.75 22.48
C ILE A 247 4.42 -6.38 22.98
N ASP A 248 5.13 -5.84 23.97
CA ASP A 248 4.77 -4.58 24.58
C ASP A 248 4.85 -3.40 23.60
N GLY A 249 3.79 -2.60 23.62
CA GLY A 249 3.59 -1.45 22.75
C GLY A 249 3.32 -1.77 21.28
N LEU A 250 3.09 -3.04 20.88
CA LEU A 250 2.76 -3.40 19.51
C LEU A 250 1.43 -2.75 19.09
N LYS A 251 1.46 -1.95 18.02
CA LYS A 251 0.28 -1.18 17.55
C LYS A 251 -0.31 -1.70 16.24
N GLY A 252 0.49 -2.40 15.43
CA GLY A 252 0.03 -2.90 14.15
C GLY A 252 0.73 -4.18 13.69
N ILE A 253 -0.01 -5.02 12.99
CA ILE A 253 0.52 -6.22 12.32
C ILE A 253 -0.01 -6.29 10.89
N VAL A 254 0.90 -6.57 9.97
CA VAL A 254 0.58 -6.93 8.60
C VAL A 254 0.70 -8.44 8.45
N PHE A 255 -0.45 -9.12 8.37
CA PHE A 255 -0.53 -10.53 8.04
C PHE A 255 -0.28 -10.78 6.57
N ARG A 256 0.60 -11.75 6.30
CA ARG A 256 0.78 -12.33 4.98
C ARG A 256 0.09 -13.69 4.96
N THR A 257 -1.08 -13.76 4.35
CA THR A 257 -1.95 -14.94 4.30
C THR A 257 -1.88 -15.64 2.93
N TYR A 258 -2.55 -16.78 2.79
CA TYR A 258 -2.49 -17.57 1.56
C TYR A 258 -3.44 -17.05 0.47
N GLY A 259 -3.01 -17.14 -0.80
CA GLY A 259 -3.87 -16.90 -1.96
C GLY A 259 -4.59 -15.55 -1.87
N ALA A 260 -5.92 -15.58 -1.97
CA ALA A 260 -6.78 -14.40 -1.94
C ALA A 260 -7.05 -13.82 -0.53
N GLY A 261 -6.28 -14.19 0.49
CA GLY A 261 -6.45 -13.66 1.85
C GLY A 261 -6.82 -14.68 2.93
N ASN A 262 -6.58 -15.97 2.69
CA ASN A 262 -7.06 -17.07 3.54
C ASN A 262 -6.08 -17.40 4.68
N ALA A 263 -6.60 -17.57 5.88
CA ALA A 263 -5.86 -18.03 7.06
C ALA A 263 -6.58 -19.25 7.71
N PRO A 264 -5.95 -19.92 8.70
CA PRO A 264 -6.63 -20.96 9.46
C PRO A 264 -7.97 -20.49 10.05
N THR A 265 -8.96 -21.38 10.04
CA THR A 265 -10.29 -21.17 10.64
C THR A 265 -10.44 -21.86 11.99
N ASP A 266 -9.32 -22.33 12.56
CA ASP A 266 -9.28 -22.92 13.89
C ASP A 266 -9.84 -21.93 14.93
N PRO A 267 -10.77 -22.35 15.81
CA PRO A 267 -11.40 -21.45 16.77
C PRO A 267 -10.43 -20.75 17.72
N ASP A 268 -9.37 -21.43 18.16
CA ASP A 268 -8.39 -20.84 19.08
C ASP A 268 -7.49 -19.84 18.35
N PHE A 269 -7.11 -20.12 17.09
CA PHE A 269 -6.44 -19.14 16.23
C PHE A 269 -7.27 -17.86 16.05
N LEU A 270 -8.56 -18.00 15.75
CA LEU A 270 -9.47 -16.87 15.54
C LEU A 270 -9.70 -16.08 16.84
N LYS A 271 -9.81 -16.77 17.97
CA LYS A 271 -9.96 -16.15 19.30
C LYS A 271 -8.76 -15.30 19.68
N GLU A 272 -7.55 -15.71 19.30
CA GLU A 272 -6.34 -14.93 19.52
C GLU A 272 -6.34 -13.61 18.72
N ILE A 273 -6.79 -13.66 17.46
CA ILE A 273 -6.97 -12.47 16.61
C ILE A 273 -8.02 -11.53 17.21
N GLU A 274 -9.18 -12.07 17.56
CA GLU A 274 -10.27 -11.30 18.18
C GLU A 274 -9.79 -10.60 19.45
N ARG A 275 -9.06 -11.32 20.31
CA ARG A 275 -8.51 -10.76 21.54
C ARG A 275 -7.48 -9.67 21.27
N ALA A 276 -6.62 -9.83 20.27
CA ALA A 276 -5.65 -8.80 19.90
C ALA A 276 -6.32 -7.50 19.46
N ILE A 277 -7.36 -7.60 18.63
CA ILE A 277 -8.12 -6.44 18.16
C ILE A 277 -8.91 -5.82 19.32
N ASN A 278 -9.74 -6.60 20.01
CA ASN A 278 -10.70 -6.09 20.98
C ASN A 278 -10.09 -5.67 22.33
N LYS A 279 -9.00 -6.32 22.76
CA LYS A 279 -8.38 -6.04 24.08
C LYS A 279 -7.11 -5.21 24.00
N LYS A 280 -6.38 -5.29 22.88
CA LYS A 280 -5.10 -4.57 22.71
C LYS A 280 -5.19 -3.43 21.69
N ASN A 281 -6.35 -3.25 21.06
CA ASN A 281 -6.57 -2.22 20.04
C ASN A 281 -5.59 -2.31 18.86
N LEU A 282 -5.21 -3.53 18.50
CA LEU A 282 -4.20 -3.80 17.48
C LEU A 282 -4.81 -3.67 16.07
N ALA A 283 -4.19 -2.87 15.19
CA ALA A 283 -4.54 -2.88 13.77
C ALA A 283 -3.96 -4.12 13.09
N ILE A 284 -4.81 -4.90 12.40
CA ILE A 284 -4.35 -6.06 11.63
C ILE A 284 -4.76 -5.86 10.16
N VAL A 285 -3.76 -5.81 9.27
CA VAL A 285 -3.94 -5.71 7.82
C VAL A 285 -3.57 -7.02 7.17
N ASN A 286 -4.42 -7.52 6.29
CA ASN A 286 -4.22 -8.76 5.55
C ASN A 286 -3.76 -8.48 4.12
N ILE A 287 -2.57 -8.94 3.78
CA ILE A 287 -2.04 -9.02 2.41
C ILE A 287 -1.73 -10.47 2.04
N THR A 288 -1.54 -10.73 0.76
CA THR A 288 -1.19 -12.07 0.29
C THR A 288 0.32 -12.34 0.42
N GLN A 289 0.68 -13.60 0.63
CA GLN A 289 2.06 -14.09 0.47
C GLN A 289 2.47 -14.18 -1.00
N CYS A 290 1.50 -14.32 -1.91
CA CYS A 290 1.76 -14.45 -3.34
C CYS A 290 2.42 -13.17 -3.87
N PRO A 291 3.47 -13.27 -4.71
CA PRO A 291 4.12 -12.09 -5.27
C PRO A 291 3.18 -11.20 -6.10
N GLN A 292 2.20 -11.80 -6.77
CA GLN A 292 1.20 -11.13 -7.61
C GLN A 292 -0.21 -11.52 -7.16
N GLY A 293 -1.15 -10.58 -7.27
CA GLY A 293 -2.55 -10.76 -6.91
C GLY A 293 -3.00 -9.77 -5.83
N MET A 294 -4.22 -9.98 -5.32
CA MET A 294 -4.81 -9.15 -4.28
C MET A 294 -5.60 -9.97 -3.26
N VAL A 295 -5.77 -9.41 -2.07
CA VAL A 295 -6.68 -9.95 -1.05
C VAL A 295 -8.12 -9.55 -1.35
N GLU A 296 -8.98 -10.56 -1.46
CA GLU A 296 -10.42 -10.46 -1.68
C GLU A 296 -11.15 -10.98 -0.43
N MET A 297 -11.25 -10.13 0.58
CA MET A 297 -11.90 -10.51 1.83
C MET A 297 -13.40 -10.73 1.64
N GLY A 298 -13.91 -11.86 2.11
CA GLY A 298 -15.32 -12.23 2.01
C GLY A 298 -15.67 -13.16 0.84
N LEU A 299 -14.74 -13.45 -0.07
CA LEU A 299 -14.95 -14.43 -1.14
C LEU A 299 -15.03 -15.88 -0.60
N TYR A 300 -14.28 -16.16 0.47
CA TYR A 300 -14.23 -17.48 1.12
C TYR A 300 -14.57 -17.35 2.60
N ASP A 301 -15.14 -18.41 3.18
CA ASP A 301 -15.53 -18.46 4.60
C ASP A 301 -14.37 -18.10 5.56
N ALA A 302 -13.16 -18.53 5.21
CA ALA A 302 -11.94 -18.21 5.96
C ALA A 302 -11.63 -16.71 5.99
N SER A 303 -11.64 -16.03 4.84
CA SER A 303 -11.38 -14.59 4.77
C SER A 303 -12.57 -13.76 5.26
N ALA A 304 -13.78 -14.30 5.15
CA ALA A 304 -15.00 -13.71 5.70
C ALA A 304 -14.93 -13.60 7.24
N THR A 305 -14.44 -14.65 7.90
CA THR A 305 -14.31 -14.67 9.36
C THR A 305 -13.27 -13.65 9.85
N LEU A 306 -12.12 -13.53 9.19
CA LEU A 306 -11.11 -12.51 9.53
C LEU A 306 -11.67 -11.08 9.46
N SER A 307 -12.40 -10.79 8.37
CA SER A 307 -13.05 -9.48 8.19
C SER A 307 -14.02 -9.16 9.33
N ARG A 308 -14.82 -10.15 9.76
CA ARG A 308 -15.73 -10.01 10.91
C ARG A 308 -15.00 -9.69 12.21
N LEU A 309 -13.82 -10.26 12.42
CA LEU A 309 -13.00 -9.98 13.60
C LEU A 309 -12.38 -8.56 13.57
N GLY A 310 -12.48 -7.83 12.46
CA GLY A 310 -11.92 -6.50 12.30
C GLY A 310 -10.54 -6.47 11.62
N VAL A 311 -10.11 -7.58 11.02
CA VAL A 311 -8.95 -7.59 10.12
C VAL A 311 -9.34 -6.90 8.81
N ILE A 312 -8.50 -5.99 8.33
CA ILE A 312 -8.77 -5.20 7.12
C ILE A 312 -7.94 -5.66 5.93
N SER A 313 -8.42 -5.42 4.71
CA SER A 313 -7.69 -5.80 3.49
C SER A 313 -6.58 -4.80 3.21
N GLY A 314 -5.39 -5.30 2.86
CA GLY A 314 -4.32 -4.52 2.24
C GLY A 314 -4.32 -4.60 0.71
N VAL A 315 -5.39 -5.15 0.12
CA VAL A 315 -5.61 -5.27 -1.33
C VAL A 315 -4.40 -5.91 -2.01
N ASN A 316 -3.70 -5.17 -2.87
CA ASN A 316 -2.55 -5.62 -3.67
C ASN A 316 -1.25 -4.89 -3.30
N MET A 317 -1.19 -4.31 -2.09
CA MET A 317 0.04 -3.74 -1.55
C MET A 317 1.13 -4.80 -1.46
N THR A 318 2.37 -4.38 -1.70
CA THR A 318 3.53 -5.19 -1.37
C THR A 318 3.69 -5.29 0.15
N PRO A 319 4.41 -6.31 0.68
CA PRO A 319 4.78 -6.34 2.10
C PRO A 319 5.47 -5.06 2.59
N GLU A 320 6.36 -4.52 1.75
CA GLU A 320 7.08 -3.29 2.01
C GLU A 320 6.12 -2.10 2.14
N ALA A 321 5.18 -1.95 1.20
CA ALA A 321 4.14 -0.92 1.20
C ALA A 321 3.22 -1.02 2.42
N ALA A 322 2.68 -2.21 2.69
CA ALA A 322 1.75 -2.40 3.79
C ALA A 322 2.39 -2.12 5.16
N LEU A 323 3.62 -2.58 5.38
CA LEU A 323 4.36 -2.33 6.62
C LEU A 323 4.59 -0.83 6.81
N VAL A 324 5.20 -0.19 5.83
CA VAL A 324 5.63 1.21 5.94
C VAL A 324 4.44 2.17 5.97
N LYS A 325 3.36 1.89 5.21
CA LYS A 325 2.12 2.66 5.27
C LYS A 325 1.49 2.58 6.66
N MET A 326 1.50 1.41 7.29
CA MET A 326 0.99 1.24 8.66
C MET A 326 1.86 1.99 9.66
N MET A 327 3.20 1.94 9.55
CA MET A 327 4.12 2.76 10.35
C MET A 327 3.81 4.26 10.19
N PHE A 328 3.58 4.71 8.96
CA PHE A 328 3.25 6.09 8.63
C PHE A 328 1.94 6.54 9.28
N LEU A 329 0.84 5.81 9.04
CA LEU A 329 -0.49 6.16 9.53
C LEU A 329 -0.58 6.13 11.06
N LEU A 330 -0.01 5.12 11.72
CA LEU A 330 0.05 5.05 13.18
C LEU A 330 0.94 6.16 13.76
N GLY A 331 2.00 6.54 13.03
CA GLY A 331 2.90 7.64 13.41
C GLY A 331 2.25 9.03 13.37
N GLN A 332 1.13 9.19 12.67
CA GLN A 332 0.37 10.45 12.63
C GLN A 332 -0.50 10.67 13.88
N GLY A 333 -0.59 9.68 14.78
CA GLY A 333 -1.43 9.78 15.98
C GLY A 333 -2.93 9.71 15.70
N TYR A 334 -3.33 9.18 14.54
CA TYR A 334 -4.72 8.93 14.21
C TYR A 334 -5.33 7.86 15.12
N ASP A 335 -6.65 7.94 15.30
CA ASP A 335 -7.42 6.85 15.90
C ASP A 335 -7.31 5.58 15.04
N ILE A 336 -7.39 4.42 15.68
CA ILE A 336 -7.21 3.12 15.02
C ILE A 336 -8.22 2.90 13.89
N GLU A 337 -9.44 3.42 14.00
CA GLU A 337 -10.46 3.26 12.96
C GLU A 337 -10.13 4.11 11.73
N ILE A 338 -9.54 5.30 11.93
CA ILE A 338 -9.01 6.12 10.83
C ILE A 338 -7.82 5.41 10.18
N VAL A 339 -6.92 4.82 10.98
CA VAL A 339 -5.79 4.03 10.43
C VAL A 339 -6.33 2.87 9.59
N LYS A 340 -7.35 2.15 10.08
CA LYS A 340 -7.96 1.04 9.34
C LYS A 340 -8.62 1.50 8.04
N GLU A 341 -9.28 2.66 8.06
CA GLU A 341 -9.86 3.25 6.85
C GLU A 341 -8.76 3.63 5.85
N GLN A 342 -7.75 4.39 6.29
CA GLN A 342 -6.69 4.91 5.42
C GLN A 342 -5.77 3.81 4.89
N MET A 343 -5.58 2.71 5.62
CA MET A 343 -4.87 1.53 5.11
C MET A 343 -5.56 0.96 3.86
N GLN A 344 -6.88 1.12 3.74
CA GLN A 344 -7.70 0.67 2.61
C GLN A 344 -7.90 1.76 1.53
N LYS A 345 -7.26 2.92 1.63
CA LYS A 345 -7.26 4.00 0.61
C LYS A 345 -5.90 4.18 -0.03
N ASP A 346 -5.86 4.40 -1.34
CA ASP A 346 -4.64 4.81 -2.04
C ASP A 346 -4.22 6.18 -1.56
N LEU A 347 -2.99 6.30 -1.07
CA LEU A 347 -2.42 7.57 -0.66
C LEU A 347 -1.37 8.05 -1.66
N ARG A 348 -0.56 7.12 -2.18
CA ARG A 348 0.67 7.40 -2.94
C ARG A 348 0.87 6.44 -4.11
N GLY A 349 -0.17 5.75 -4.56
CA GLY A 349 -0.12 4.82 -5.68
C GLY A 349 0.24 3.39 -5.27
N GLU A 350 0.25 3.07 -3.97
CA GLU A 350 0.70 1.79 -3.42
C GLU A 350 -0.31 0.63 -3.59
N GLN A 351 -1.57 0.96 -3.88
CA GLN A 351 -2.64 -0.01 -4.13
C GLN A 351 -3.55 0.44 -5.27
N SER A 352 -4.25 -0.51 -5.90
CA SER A 352 -5.04 -0.24 -7.12
C SER A 352 -6.53 -0.08 -6.85
N ILE A 353 -6.99 -0.40 -5.64
CA ILE A 353 -8.40 -0.35 -5.24
C ILE A 353 -8.52 0.38 -3.91
N ASN A 354 -9.52 1.26 -3.80
CA ASN A 354 -10.00 1.80 -2.54
C ASN A 354 -11.17 0.97 -2.03
N VAL A 355 -11.19 0.65 -0.74
CA VAL A 355 -12.31 -0.09 -0.10
C VAL A 355 -13.08 0.84 0.82
N PHE A 356 -14.36 1.06 0.57
CA PHE A 356 -15.28 1.83 1.41
C PHE A 356 -16.23 0.87 2.12
N ASN A 357 -16.13 0.80 3.45
CA ASN A 357 -16.95 -0.09 4.26
C ASN A 357 -17.99 0.70 5.07
N PHE A 358 -19.26 0.37 4.90
CA PHE A 358 -20.38 0.91 5.66
C PHE A 358 -20.97 -0.20 6.53
N ILE A 359 -20.67 -0.14 7.83
CA ILE A 359 -21.05 -1.17 8.81
C ILE A 359 -22.31 -0.74 9.56
N TYR A 360 -23.31 -1.61 9.69
CA TYR A 360 -24.56 -1.34 10.39
C TYR A 360 -24.85 -2.48 11.36
N GLU A 361 -24.99 -2.19 12.64
CA GLU A 361 -25.27 -3.21 13.65
C GLU A 361 -26.78 -3.29 13.93
N ASN A 362 -27.35 -4.50 13.97
CA ASN A 362 -28.71 -4.72 14.42
C ASN A 362 -28.84 -5.86 15.43
N ARG A 363 -28.69 -5.55 16.72
CA ARG A 363 -28.77 -6.57 17.77
C ARG A 363 -30.21 -6.95 18.17
N LYS A 364 -31.23 -6.38 17.52
CA LYS A 364 -32.64 -6.67 17.79
C LYS A 364 -33.24 -7.50 16.65
N ALA A 365 -34.13 -8.43 17.00
CA ALA A 365 -34.89 -9.18 16.00
C ALA A 365 -36.01 -8.28 15.47
N ASP A 366 -35.86 -7.81 14.24
CA ASP A 366 -36.81 -6.90 13.60
C ASP A 366 -37.31 -7.47 12.27
N LYS A 367 -38.53 -7.10 11.89
CA LYS A 367 -39.02 -7.32 10.52
C LYS A 367 -38.54 -6.23 9.55
N VAL A 368 -38.41 -5.00 10.05
CA VAL A 368 -37.94 -3.84 9.28
C VAL A 368 -36.88 -3.12 10.11
N TYR A 369 -35.63 -3.17 9.66
CA TYR A 369 -34.52 -2.44 10.25
C TYR A 369 -34.20 -1.22 9.40
N LYS A 370 -34.24 -0.03 10.02
CA LYS A 370 -33.86 1.24 9.38
C LYS A 370 -32.51 1.67 9.93
N ALA A 371 -31.49 1.55 9.09
CA ALA A 371 -30.14 1.92 9.45
C ALA A 371 -29.98 3.44 9.60
N PRO A 372 -29.07 3.92 10.45
CA PRO A 372 -28.66 5.32 10.44
C PRO A 372 -28.02 5.68 9.10
N ALA A 373 -28.18 6.93 8.66
CA ALA A 373 -27.55 7.41 7.44
C ALA A 373 -26.04 7.62 7.63
N LYS A 374 -25.22 7.15 6.68
CA LYS A 374 -23.76 7.30 6.68
C LYS A 374 -23.30 8.15 5.49
N GLN A 375 -22.49 9.16 5.76
CA GLN A 375 -21.96 10.01 4.70
C GLN A 375 -20.92 9.29 3.86
N LEU A 376 -20.92 9.58 2.56
CA LEU A 376 -19.84 9.20 1.67
C LEU A 376 -18.64 10.13 1.93
N PRO A 377 -17.41 9.60 1.99
CA PRO A 377 -16.24 10.45 2.06
C PRO A 377 -16.06 11.23 0.76
N ALA A 378 -15.47 12.42 0.84
CA ALA A 378 -15.25 13.29 -0.31
C ALA A 378 -14.42 12.65 -1.45
N SER A 379 -13.61 11.64 -1.13
CA SER A 379 -12.80 10.89 -2.09
C SER A 379 -13.58 9.83 -2.87
N PHE A 380 -14.87 9.63 -2.59
CA PHE A 380 -15.68 8.61 -3.26
C PHE A 380 -16.09 9.07 -4.66
N ASP A 381 -15.69 8.32 -5.68
CA ASP A 381 -16.10 8.54 -7.07
C ASP A 381 -16.94 7.35 -7.56
N LYS A 382 -18.22 7.61 -7.83
CA LYS A 382 -19.15 6.58 -8.31
C LYS A 382 -18.75 5.98 -9.65
N ASN A 383 -18.05 6.74 -10.51
CA ASN A 383 -17.65 6.27 -11.84
C ASN A 383 -16.49 5.27 -11.76
N LYS A 384 -15.81 5.20 -10.60
CA LYS A 384 -14.71 4.29 -10.35
C LYS A 384 -15.15 3.00 -9.66
N ILE A 385 -16.45 2.81 -9.37
CA ILE A 385 -16.95 1.59 -8.71
C ILE A 385 -16.66 0.37 -9.61
N VAL A 386 -15.84 -0.54 -9.08
CA VAL A 386 -15.54 -1.84 -9.68
C VAL A 386 -16.55 -2.87 -9.20
N SER A 387 -16.78 -2.93 -7.90
CA SER A 387 -17.75 -3.83 -7.29
C SER A 387 -18.37 -3.25 -6.01
N ALA A 388 -19.57 -3.71 -5.66
CA ALA A 388 -20.22 -3.42 -4.39
C ALA A 388 -20.93 -4.66 -3.87
N ASN A 389 -20.66 -5.04 -2.62
CA ASN A 389 -21.22 -6.23 -2.00
C ASN A 389 -21.93 -5.87 -0.70
N ILE A 390 -23.06 -6.52 -0.44
CA ILE A 390 -23.75 -6.50 0.85
C ILE A 390 -23.51 -7.84 1.52
N ARG A 391 -23.12 -7.80 2.79
CA ARG A 391 -22.96 -8.98 3.62
C ARG A 391 -23.74 -8.81 4.92
N ILE A 392 -24.45 -9.86 5.35
CA ILE A 392 -25.13 -9.91 6.63
C ILE A 392 -24.55 -11.10 7.40
N ASP A 393 -23.95 -10.81 8.54
CA ASP A 393 -23.25 -11.77 9.37
C ASP A 393 -24.10 -12.28 10.52
N GLU A 394 -23.98 -13.58 10.78
CA GLU A 394 -24.59 -14.25 11.91
C GLU A 394 -26.13 -14.04 11.96
N ALA A 395 -26.79 -14.09 10.80
CA ALA A 395 -28.23 -13.96 10.72
C ALA A 395 -28.92 -15.15 11.41
N THR A 396 -29.87 -14.85 12.30
CA THR A 396 -30.59 -15.82 13.14
C THR A 396 -32.09 -15.57 13.09
N LEU A 397 -32.85 -16.67 13.18
CA LEU A 397 -34.29 -16.65 13.42
C LEU A 397 -34.59 -16.80 14.93
N PRO A 398 -35.82 -16.51 15.40
CA PRO A 398 -36.23 -16.76 16.77
C PRO A 398 -35.96 -18.21 17.21
N GLU A 399 -35.69 -18.42 18.50
CA GLU A 399 -35.24 -19.71 19.05
C GLU A 399 -36.23 -20.86 18.79
N GLU A 400 -37.52 -20.55 18.68
CA GLU A 400 -38.59 -21.50 18.36
C GLU A 400 -38.50 -22.07 16.93
N VAL A 401 -37.83 -21.37 16.01
CA VAL A 401 -37.67 -21.80 14.61
C VAL A 401 -36.44 -22.68 14.50
N LYS A 402 -36.63 -23.99 14.41
CA LYS A 402 -35.51 -24.95 14.26
C LYS A 402 -34.94 -25.01 12.84
N GLN A 403 -35.77 -24.77 11.85
CA GLN A 403 -35.39 -24.73 10.44
C GLN A 403 -36.31 -23.76 9.71
N GLY A 404 -35.76 -22.99 8.76
CA GLY A 404 -36.54 -22.06 7.95
C GLY A 404 -35.70 -21.38 6.88
N GLU A 405 -36.36 -20.67 5.98
CA GLU A 405 -35.65 -19.78 5.05
C GLU A 405 -35.42 -18.42 5.73
N ILE A 406 -34.35 -17.73 5.35
CA ILE A 406 -34.12 -16.32 5.63
C ILE A 406 -34.08 -15.59 4.28
N GLY A 407 -34.92 -14.57 4.14
CA GLY A 407 -34.96 -13.66 3.00
C GLY A 407 -34.91 -12.22 3.49
N LEU A 408 -33.83 -11.50 3.16
CA LEU A 408 -33.62 -10.12 3.57
C LEU A 408 -33.55 -9.22 2.33
N ALA A 409 -34.61 -8.45 2.08
CA ALA A 409 -34.62 -7.43 1.04
C ALA A 409 -33.89 -6.18 1.56
N VAL A 410 -32.95 -5.65 0.77
CA VAL A 410 -32.18 -4.47 1.15
C VAL A 410 -32.51 -3.32 0.21
N PHE A 411 -32.99 -2.22 0.79
CA PHE A 411 -33.29 -0.99 0.08
C PHE A 411 -32.30 0.09 0.47
N MET A 412 -31.83 0.86 -0.50
CA MET A 412 -30.94 1.99 -0.28
C MET A 412 -31.67 3.31 -0.53
N ASN A 413 -31.50 4.24 0.41
CA ASN A 413 -32.07 5.58 0.39
C ASN A 413 -33.60 5.60 0.22
N TYR A 414 -34.27 4.58 0.75
CA TYR A 414 -35.73 4.44 0.72
C TYR A 414 -36.30 4.13 2.11
N PRO A 415 -36.29 5.10 3.05
CA PRO A 415 -36.69 4.88 4.44
C PRO A 415 -38.20 4.61 4.63
N ALA A 416 -39.00 4.80 3.58
CA ALA A 416 -40.43 4.47 3.57
C ALA A 416 -40.69 2.97 3.34
N ALA A 417 -39.67 2.18 2.98
CA ALA A 417 -39.81 0.75 2.75
C ALA A 417 -40.37 0.02 3.98
N ASP A 418 -41.26 -0.92 3.72
CA ASP A 418 -41.95 -1.78 4.67
C ASP A 418 -42.11 -3.21 4.12
N GLU A 419 -42.76 -4.08 4.89
CA GLU A 419 -42.93 -5.50 4.54
C GLU A 419 -43.59 -5.70 3.15
N ASN A 420 -44.49 -4.79 2.77
CA ASN A 420 -45.27 -4.86 1.54
C ASN A 420 -44.58 -4.20 0.34
N THR A 421 -43.45 -3.53 0.57
CA THR A 421 -42.73 -2.82 -0.49
C THR A 421 -42.21 -3.81 -1.54
N ASP A 422 -42.54 -3.52 -2.81
CA ASP A 422 -42.10 -4.30 -3.97
C ASP A 422 -40.57 -4.22 -4.12
N THR A 423 -39.95 -5.38 -4.35
CA THR A 423 -38.50 -5.52 -4.53
C THR A 423 -38.06 -5.27 -5.97
N SER A 424 -38.99 -5.03 -6.92
CA SER A 424 -38.69 -4.68 -8.30
C SER A 424 -38.33 -3.19 -8.50
N ILE A 425 -38.54 -2.36 -7.46
CA ILE A 425 -38.28 -0.92 -7.54
C ILE A 425 -36.78 -0.62 -7.65
N PRO A 426 -36.40 0.50 -8.28
CA PRO A 426 -34.99 0.84 -8.48
C PRO A 426 -34.15 0.92 -7.19
N GLN A 427 -34.76 1.29 -6.05
CA GLN A 427 -34.07 1.45 -4.77
C GLN A 427 -33.74 0.11 -4.07
N CYS A 428 -34.24 -1.01 -4.58
CA CYS A 428 -33.92 -2.34 -4.05
C CYS A 428 -32.54 -2.76 -4.57
N LEU A 429 -31.57 -2.92 -3.66
CA LEU A 429 -30.27 -3.49 -3.99
C LEU A 429 -30.35 -4.99 -4.27
N GLY A 430 -31.36 -5.66 -3.72
CA GLY A 430 -31.67 -7.07 -3.96
C GLY A 430 -32.14 -7.79 -2.70
N ILE A 431 -32.22 -9.12 -2.78
CA ILE A 431 -32.68 -9.98 -1.69
C ILE A 431 -31.60 -11.00 -1.36
N LEU A 432 -31.09 -10.95 -0.14
CA LEU A 432 -30.22 -11.99 0.38
C LEU A 432 -31.07 -13.19 0.83
N LYS A 433 -30.70 -14.40 0.43
CA LYS A 433 -31.45 -15.62 0.76
C LYS A 433 -30.55 -16.71 1.30
N GLY A 434 -31.04 -17.49 2.26
CA GLY A 434 -30.38 -18.69 2.71
C GLY A 434 -31.24 -19.57 3.61
N ILE A 435 -30.74 -20.76 3.92
CA ILE A 435 -31.46 -21.77 4.70
C ILE A 435 -30.88 -21.79 6.12
N TYR A 436 -31.71 -21.47 7.10
CA TYR A 436 -31.41 -21.54 8.52
C TYR A 436 -31.72 -22.93 9.06
N ASN A 437 -30.74 -23.56 9.71
CA ASN A 437 -30.86 -24.92 10.26
C ASN A 437 -30.57 -24.93 11.78
N GLY A 438 -31.03 -23.91 12.51
CA GLY A 438 -30.80 -23.78 13.96
C GLY A 438 -29.41 -23.26 14.33
N LYS A 439 -28.62 -22.86 13.34
CA LYS A 439 -27.34 -22.15 13.50
C LYS A 439 -27.39 -20.89 12.66
N SER A 440 -26.71 -19.85 13.13
CA SER A 440 -26.54 -18.60 12.42
C SER A 440 -25.99 -18.80 11.00
N ILE A 441 -26.35 -17.89 10.10
CA ILE A 441 -26.01 -17.98 8.68
C ILE A 441 -25.39 -16.66 8.22
N ASN A 442 -24.37 -16.77 7.37
CA ASN A 442 -23.81 -15.62 6.67
C ASN A 442 -24.45 -15.51 5.28
N LEU A 443 -24.84 -14.29 4.93
CA LEU A 443 -25.50 -13.97 3.67
C LEU A 443 -24.67 -12.96 2.91
N ILE A 444 -24.52 -13.15 1.60
CA ILE A 444 -23.83 -12.21 0.72
C ILE A 444 -24.63 -11.98 -0.56
N LEU A 445 -24.54 -10.76 -1.08
CA LEU A 445 -25.14 -10.34 -2.34
C LEU A 445 -24.18 -9.40 -3.06
N ASP A 446 -23.82 -9.76 -4.29
CA ASP A 446 -23.27 -8.79 -5.24
C ASP A 446 -24.40 -7.86 -5.67
N CYS A 447 -24.23 -6.58 -5.37
CA CYS A 447 -25.20 -5.53 -5.69
C CYS A 447 -24.59 -4.47 -6.62
N THR A 448 -23.48 -4.78 -7.30
CA THR A 448 -22.65 -3.81 -8.02
C THR A 448 -23.46 -2.94 -8.98
N GLU A 449 -24.26 -3.55 -9.85
CA GLU A 449 -24.99 -2.83 -10.89
C GLU A 449 -26.14 -1.99 -10.32
N GLN A 450 -26.92 -2.54 -9.39
CA GLN A 450 -27.98 -1.82 -8.67
C GLN A 450 -27.40 -0.67 -7.84
N PHE A 451 -26.29 -0.91 -7.14
CA PHE A 451 -25.62 0.11 -6.34
C PHE A 451 -25.16 1.28 -7.20
N LYS A 452 -24.54 1.03 -8.36
CA LYS A 452 -24.14 2.08 -9.32
C LYS A 452 -25.33 2.92 -9.82
N GLN A 453 -26.50 2.31 -10.00
CA GLN A 453 -27.71 3.01 -10.46
C GLN A 453 -28.30 3.93 -9.37
N ILE A 454 -28.26 3.50 -8.11
CA ILE A 454 -28.94 4.19 -7.01
C ILE A 454 -28.02 5.23 -6.33
N ILE A 455 -26.71 4.97 -6.29
CA ILE A 455 -25.77 5.78 -5.50
C ILE A 455 -25.75 7.24 -5.97
N ASN A 456 -25.92 8.14 -5.02
CA ASN A 456 -25.77 9.57 -5.21
C ASN A 456 -24.66 10.08 -4.27
N PRO A 457 -23.50 10.53 -4.79
CA PRO A 457 -22.40 11.05 -3.99
C PRO A 457 -22.78 12.21 -3.05
N ASP A 458 -23.81 12.99 -3.39
CA ASP A 458 -24.27 14.14 -2.61
C ASP A 458 -25.25 13.76 -1.49
N ARG A 459 -25.56 12.47 -1.34
CA ARG A 459 -26.49 11.97 -0.34
C ARG A 459 -25.84 10.90 0.52
N PRO A 460 -26.16 10.86 1.83
CA PRO A 460 -25.70 9.75 2.66
C PRO A 460 -26.33 8.44 2.19
N ILE A 461 -25.66 7.33 2.47
CA ILE A 461 -26.20 5.99 2.33
C ILE A 461 -27.05 5.69 3.57
N GLN A 462 -28.33 5.39 3.35
CA GLN A 462 -29.22 4.85 4.37
C GLN A 462 -29.78 3.53 3.88
N LEU A 463 -29.74 2.50 4.74
CA LEU A 463 -30.32 1.20 4.42
C LEU A 463 -31.64 0.96 5.14
N THR A 464 -32.56 0.30 4.45
CA THR A 464 -33.70 -0.36 5.07
C THR A 464 -33.64 -1.84 4.72
N ILE A 465 -33.49 -2.70 5.73
CA ILE A 465 -33.37 -4.15 5.59
C ILE A 465 -34.67 -4.77 6.10
N ILE A 466 -35.30 -5.60 5.26
CA ILE A 466 -36.64 -6.11 5.51
C ILE A 466 -36.64 -7.63 5.42
N ALA A 467 -37.07 -8.28 6.49
CA ALA A 467 -37.37 -9.70 6.48
C ALA A 467 -38.61 -9.96 5.61
N LYS A 468 -38.43 -10.72 4.53
CA LYS A 468 -39.52 -11.12 3.61
C LYS A 468 -40.21 -12.41 4.03
N ASN A 469 -39.88 -12.90 5.22
CA ASN A 469 -40.36 -14.16 5.78
C ASN A 469 -41.35 -13.85 6.90
N GLU A 470 -42.09 -14.84 7.36
CA GLU A 470 -43.04 -14.64 8.47
C GLU A 470 -42.35 -14.24 9.78
N HIS A 471 -41.07 -14.58 9.92
CA HIS A 471 -40.28 -14.38 11.13
C HIS A 471 -39.44 -13.09 11.09
N THR A 472 -39.22 -12.49 12.27
CA THR A 472 -38.21 -11.46 12.49
C THR A 472 -36.80 -12.05 12.34
N VAL A 473 -35.83 -11.23 11.93
CA VAL A 473 -34.44 -11.67 11.77
C VAL A 473 -33.54 -10.77 12.61
N ARG A 474 -32.57 -11.37 13.31
CA ARG A 474 -31.48 -10.68 14.01
C ARG A 474 -30.15 -11.02 13.33
N TRP A 475 -29.20 -10.10 13.30
CA TRP A 475 -27.85 -10.34 12.79
C TRP A 475 -26.82 -9.55 13.59
N ASP A 476 -25.55 -9.93 13.55
CA ASP A 476 -24.53 -9.22 14.33
C ASP A 476 -24.01 -7.98 13.57
N GLY A 477 -23.91 -8.05 12.24
CA GLY A 477 -23.51 -6.91 11.41
C GLY A 477 -24.00 -7.01 9.96
N ALA A 478 -24.39 -5.88 9.39
CA ALA A 478 -24.63 -5.70 7.97
C ALA A 478 -23.56 -4.78 7.39
N PHE A 479 -22.85 -5.24 6.37
CA PHE A 479 -21.70 -4.58 5.78
C PHE A 479 -22.01 -4.28 4.32
N ILE A 480 -21.82 -3.03 3.91
CA ILE A 480 -21.69 -2.69 2.48
C ILE A 480 -20.24 -2.36 2.22
N SER A 481 -19.59 -3.16 1.38
CA SER A 481 -18.22 -2.93 0.92
C SER A 481 -18.25 -2.51 -0.54
N VAL A 482 -17.80 -1.29 -0.82
CA VAL A 482 -17.68 -0.73 -2.16
C VAL A 482 -16.21 -0.62 -2.53
N TYR A 483 -15.84 -1.21 -3.66
CA TYR A 483 -14.49 -1.24 -4.18
C TYR A 483 -14.42 -0.31 -5.38
N THR A 484 -13.53 0.68 -5.33
CA THR A 484 -13.33 1.60 -6.46
C THR A 484 -11.91 1.51 -7.01
N SER A 485 -11.77 1.61 -8.32
CA SER A 485 -10.47 1.82 -8.97
C SER A 485 -9.82 3.09 -8.43
N VAL A 486 -8.49 3.08 -8.38
CA VAL A 486 -7.68 4.28 -8.10
C VAL A 486 -7.41 5.06 -9.40
N GLU A 487 -7.26 4.35 -10.51
CA GLU A 487 -7.04 4.90 -11.86
C GLU A 487 -8.31 5.54 -12.42
#